data_AF-R6H9M9-F1
#
_entry.id   AF-R6H9M9-F1
#
_cell.length_a   1.000
_cell.length_b   1.000
_cell.length_c   1.000
_cell.angle_alpha   90.00
_cell.angle_beta   90.00
_cell.angle_gamma   90.00
#
_symmetry.space_group_name_H-M   'P 1'
#
loop_
_entity.id
_entity.type
_entity.pdbx_description
1 polymer ?
#
loop_
_entity_poly.entity_id
_entity_poly.type
_entity_poly.pdbx_seq_one_letter_code
_entity_poly.pdbx_strand_id
1 'polypeptide(L)'
;MEALEIGGVSFTGKELRSLLGLRSTVFAVSVMGDEIFFQTRGYGHRVGMSQYGAQAMAQAGSGYEEILLHYYTGVSLENYFQRS
;
A
#
# COMPACT_ATOMS: atom_id res chain seq x y z
N MET A 1 -5.93 9.66 -12.22
CA MET A 1 -6.75 10.88 -12.16
C MET A 1 -5.77 12.04 -12.11
N GLU A 2 -5.75 12.89 -13.13
CA GLU A 2 -4.67 13.87 -13.32
C GLU A 2 -4.87 15.14 -12.47
N ALA A 3 -6.11 15.56 -12.20
CA ALA A 3 -6.44 16.62 -11.23
C ALA A 3 -7.94 16.60 -10.84
N LEU A 4 -8.30 17.21 -9.71
CA LEU A 4 -9.65 17.45 -9.20
C LEU A 4 -9.80 18.91 -8.78
N GLU A 5 -10.88 19.56 -9.20
CA GLU A 5 -11.18 20.95 -8.84
C GLU A 5 -12.12 21.02 -7.63
N ILE A 6 -11.73 21.78 -6.60
CA ILE A 6 -12.51 22.02 -5.38
C ILE A 6 -12.55 23.53 -5.14
N GLY A 7 -13.74 24.14 -5.18
CA GLY A 7 -13.91 25.57 -4.89
C GLY A 7 -13.16 26.51 -5.83
N GLY A 8 -12.96 26.12 -7.10
CA GLY A 8 -12.21 26.90 -8.10
C GLY A 8 -10.69 26.68 -8.07
N VAL A 9 -10.19 25.77 -7.23
CA VAL A 9 -8.77 25.42 -7.13
C VAL A 9 -8.55 23.98 -7.58
N SER A 10 -7.58 23.78 -8.46
CA SER A 10 -7.23 22.45 -8.98
C SER A 10 -6.16 21.78 -8.11
N PHE A 11 -6.40 20.52 -7.74
CA PHE A 11 -5.49 19.71 -6.95
C PHE A 11 -5.20 18.37 -7.63
N THR A 12 -3.95 17.93 -7.59
CA THR A 12 -3.56 16.58 -7.99
C THR A 12 -3.90 15.57 -6.88
N GLY A 13 -4.01 14.29 -7.25
CA GLY A 13 -4.18 13.21 -6.27
C GLY A 13 -3.03 13.10 -5.25
N LYS A 14 -1.83 13.59 -5.58
CA LYS A 14 -0.70 13.63 -4.62
C LYS A 14 -0.87 14.73 -3.59
N GLU A 15 -1.31 15.91 -4.01
CA GLU A 15 -1.55 17.05 -3.11
C GLU A 15 -2.69 16.75 -2.14
N LEU A 16 -3.80 16.18 -2.63
CA LEU A 16 -4.92 15.77 -1.76
C LEU A 16 -4.51 14.71 -0.74
N ARG A 17 -3.67 13.73 -1.12
CA ARG A 17 -3.15 12.74 -0.16
C ARG A 17 -2.39 13.40 0.98
N SER A 18 -1.48 14.32 0.64
CA SER A 18 -0.63 14.99 1.63
C SER A 18 -1.44 15.93 2.52
N LEU A 19 -2.33 16.73 1.94
CA LEU A 19 -3.14 17.70 2.67
C LEU A 19 -4.13 17.04 3.65
N LEU A 20 -4.69 15.89 3.27
CA LEU A 20 -5.76 15.23 4.02
C LEU A 20 -5.27 14.00 4.83
N GLY A 21 -3.96 13.75 4.84
CA GLY A 21 -3.38 12.62 5.58
C GLY A 21 -3.89 11.25 5.13
N LEU A 22 -4.25 11.11 3.84
CA LEU A 22 -4.88 9.88 3.35
C LEU A 22 -3.89 8.72 3.37
N ARG A 23 -4.37 7.57 3.86
CA ARG A 23 -3.58 6.35 4.09
C ARG A 23 -3.03 5.69 2.81
N SER A 24 -3.49 6.10 1.63
CA SER A 24 -3.10 5.48 0.35
C SER A 24 -3.12 6.51 -0.79
N THR A 25 -2.36 6.24 -1.87
CA THR A 25 -2.43 6.97 -3.15
C THR A 25 -3.53 6.44 -4.07
N VAL A 26 -4.18 5.33 -3.69
CA VAL A 26 -5.29 4.75 -4.45
C VAL A 26 -6.57 5.08 -3.73
N PHE A 27 -7.14 6.21 -4.11
CA PHE A 27 -8.42 6.64 -3.63
C PHE A 27 -9.27 7.15 -4.79
N ALA A 28 -10.57 6.87 -4.71
CA ALA A 28 -11.57 7.55 -5.51
C ALA A 28 -12.06 8.75 -4.70
N VAL A 29 -12.23 9.89 -5.38
CA VAL A 29 -12.87 11.07 -4.80
C VAL A 29 -14.22 11.24 -5.47
N SER A 30 -15.26 11.45 -4.67
CA SER A 30 -16.57 11.87 -5.17
C SER A 30 -17.06 13.08 -4.39
N VAL A 31 -17.53 14.09 -5.09
CA VAL A 31 -18.15 15.28 -4.50
C VAL A 31 -19.66 15.05 -4.48
N MET A 32 -20.29 15.18 -3.31
CA MET A 32 -21.74 15.08 -3.13
C MET A 32 -22.22 16.30 -2.33
N GLY A 33 -22.79 17.29 -3.03
CA GLY A 33 -23.15 18.57 -2.42
C GLY A 33 -21.91 19.31 -1.91
N ASP A 34 -21.93 19.70 -0.64
CA ASP A 34 -20.82 20.38 0.04
C ASP A 34 -19.81 19.40 0.69
N GLU A 35 -20.01 18.09 0.50
CA GLU A 35 -19.18 17.06 1.10
C GLU A 35 -18.27 16.39 0.06
N ILE A 36 -17.03 16.11 0.47
CA ILE A 36 -16.04 15.39 -0.33
C ILE A 36 -15.79 14.03 0.29
N PHE A 37 -16.13 12.98 -0.44
CA PHE A 37 -15.93 11.60 -0.01
C PHE A 37 -14.65 11.03 -0.58
N PHE A 38 -13.77 10.55 0.30
CA PHE A 38 -12.54 9.85 -0.05
C PHE A 38 -12.71 8.36 0.20
N GLN A 39 -12.83 7.57 -0.87
CA GLN A 39 -12.83 6.12 -0.79
C GLN A 39 -11.44 5.59 -1.11
N THR A 40 -10.67 5.22 -0.09
CA THR A 40 -9.38 4.53 -0.26
C THR A 40 -9.59 3.04 -0.48
N ARG A 41 -9.00 2.44 -1.53
CA ARG A 41 -8.89 0.98 -1.67
C ARG A 41 -7.48 0.52 -1.29
N GLY A 42 -7.40 -0.32 -0.26
CA GLY A 42 -6.15 -0.95 0.18
C GLY A 42 -5.37 -0.14 1.24
N TYR A 43 -4.71 -0.88 2.14
CA TYR A 43 -3.82 -0.36 3.18
C TYR A 43 -2.39 -0.84 2.86
N GLY A 44 -1.49 0.07 2.51
CA GLY A 44 -0.07 -0.25 2.26
C GLY A 44 0.42 0.08 0.85
N HIS A 45 1.73 0.32 0.74
CA HIS A 45 2.44 0.75 -0.48
C HIS A 45 2.42 -0.26 -1.65
N ARG A 46 1.77 -1.43 -1.52
CA ARG A 46 1.76 -2.53 -2.51
C ARG A 46 3.15 -3.01 -2.96
N VAL A 47 4.18 -2.78 -2.15
CA VAL A 47 5.54 -3.29 -2.40
C VAL A 47 5.93 -4.20 -1.25
N GLY A 48 6.33 -5.42 -1.57
CA GLY A 48 6.84 -6.42 -0.62
C GLY A 48 5.74 -7.24 0.06
N MET A 49 5.97 -7.55 1.34
CA MET A 49 5.21 -8.53 2.10
C MET A 49 3.93 -7.99 2.74
N SER A 50 2.79 -8.65 2.49
CA SER A 50 1.57 -8.45 3.28
C SER A 50 1.69 -9.18 4.62
N GLN A 51 1.61 -8.47 5.73
CA GLN A 51 1.69 -9.07 7.07
C GLN A 51 0.56 -10.08 7.32
N TYR A 52 -0.66 -9.74 6.90
CA TYR A 52 -1.81 -10.65 7.02
C TYR A 52 -1.67 -11.88 6.13
N GLY A 53 -1.12 -11.72 4.92
CA GLY A 53 -0.87 -12.85 4.03
C GLY A 53 0.25 -13.75 4.55
N ALA A 54 1.33 -13.17 5.09
CA ALA A 54 2.38 -13.91 5.79
C ALA A 54 1.84 -14.69 7.00
N GLN A 55 0.97 -14.08 7.80
CA GLN A 55 0.31 -14.76 8.92
C GLN A 55 -0.57 -15.93 8.44
N ALA A 56 -1.36 -15.74 7.38
CA ALA A 56 -2.19 -16.81 6.83
C ALA A 56 -1.36 -17.97 6.28
N MET A 57 -0.23 -17.68 5.61
CA MET A 57 0.71 -18.70 5.14
C MET A 57 1.34 -19.47 6.31
N ALA A 58 1.76 -18.77 7.38
CA ALA A 58 2.28 -19.42 8.58
C ALA A 58 1.23 -20.32 9.26
N GLN A 59 -0.02 -19.87 9.35
CA GLN A 59 -1.14 -20.67 9.86
C GLN A 59 -1.44 -21.88 8.98
N ALA A 60 -1.16 -21.81 7.68
CA ALA A 60 -1.27 -22.92 6.73
C ALA A 60 -0.04 -23.87 6.75
N GLY A 61 0.97 -23.59 7.59
CA GLY A 61 2.14 -24.45 7.78
C GLY A 61 3.39 -24.01 7.02
N SER A 62 3.37 -22.90 6.30
CA SER A 62 4.57 -22.40 5.60
C SER A 62 5.63 -21.90 6.58
N GLY A 63 6.89 -22.23 6.30
CA GLY A 63 8.04 -21.67 6.99
C GLY A 63 8.33 -20.22 6.59
N TYR A 64 9.18 -19.53 7.36
CA TYR A 64 9.55 -18.14 7.08
C TYR A 64 10.22 -17.97 5.72
N GLU A 65 10.99 -18.97 5.28
CA GLU A 65 11.71 -18.97 4.01
C GLU A 65 10.75 -18.96 2.83
N GLU A 66 9.74 -19.81 2.86
CA GLU A 66 8.69 -19.92 1.85
C GLU A 66 7.86 -18.62 1.77
N ILE A 67 7.55 -18.03 2.93
CA ILE A 67 6.84 -16.76 3.01
C ILE A 67 7.67 -15.63 2.38
N LEU A 68 8.96 -15.53 2.73
CA LEU A 68 9.83 -14.49 2.18
C LEU A 68 10.02 -14.66 0.67
N LEU A 69 10.28 -15.89 0.20
CA LEU A 69 10.46 -16.16 -1.23
C LEU A 69 9.17 -16.01 -2.05
N HIS A 70 8.00 -16.17 -1.43
CA HIS A 70 6.72 -15.86 -2.05
C HIS A 70 6.56 -14.35 -2.33
N TYR A 71 6.98 -13.49 -1.39
CA TYR A 71 6.84 -12.04 -1.53
C TYR A 71 7.99 -11.36 -2.26
N TYR A 72 9.18 -11.96 -2.24
CA TYR A 72 10.38 -11.42 -2.86
C TYR A 72 10.92 -12.43 -3.88
N THR A 73 10.57 -12.23 -5.16
CA THR A 73 11.01 -13.11 -6.24
C THR A 73 12.44 -12.76 -6.68
N GLY A 74 13.25 -13.78 -6.99
CA GLY A 74 14.62 -13.58 -7.49
C GLY A 74 15.65 -13.20 -6.43
N VAL A 75 15.34 -13.42 -5.15
CA VAL A 75 16.27 -13.22 -4.03
C VAL A 75 16.71 -14.57 -3.44
N SER A 76 17.84 -14.56 -2.73
CA SER A 76 18.31 -15.67 -1.90
C SER A 76 18.37 -15.25 -0.44
N LEU A 77 18.17 -16.21 0.46
CA LEU A 77 18.36 -16.01 1.89
C LEU A 77 19.80 -16.36 2.24
N GLU A 78 20.50 -15.46 2.93
CA GLU A 78 21.88 -15.66 3.37
C GLU A 78 22.00 -15.44 4.88
N ASN A 79 22.79 -16.27 5.54
CA ASN A 79 23.15 -16.05 6.94
C ASN A 79 24.26 -14.99 7.00
N TYR A 80 23.94 -13.84 7.58
CA TYR A 80 24.86 -12.70 7.70
C TYR A 80 26.17 -13.06 8.43
N PHE A 81 26.14 -14.00 9.39
CA PHE A 81 27.31 -14.38 10.19
C PHE A 81 28.23 -15.41 9.51
N GLN A 82 27.88 -15.93 8.33
CA GLN A 82 28.71 -16.90 7.59
C GLN A 82 29.57 -16.24 6.51
N ARG A 83 29.55 -14.90 6.40
CA ARG A 83 30.31 -14.11 5.43
C ARG A 83 31.61 -13.49 5.97
N SER A 84 31.96 -13.78 7.22
CA SER A 84 33.18 -13.29 7.90
C SER A 84 34.25 -14.37 8.00
#